data_AF-A0A3C1B0E3-F1
#
_entry.id   AF-A0A3C1B0E3-F1
#
_cell.length_a   1.000
_cell.length_b   1.000
_cell.length_c   1.000
_cell.angle_alpha   90.00
_cell.angle_beta   90.00
_cell.angle_gamma   90.00
#
_symmetry.space_group_name_H-M   'P 1'
#
loop_
_entity.id
_entity.type
_entity.pdbx_description
1 polymer ?
#
loop_
_entity_poly.entity_id
_entity_poly.type
_entity_poly.pdbx_seq_one_letter_code
_entity_poly.pdbx_strand_id
1 'polypeptide(L)'
;MTDKQNGDLTIIQENDQTYHLDINGQAVTICQACRQIEDGWSELTLTFSLDVPQRFNVRVPVPADCMNACATLNGQLLISWFSDVIPAGLPQAIRSGCQEHGTPYSTLRPGLPQNINFRWQNGDCLRFYWVWPQVAF
;
A
#
# COMPACT_ATOMS: atom_id res chain seq x y z
N MET A 1 -6.69 16.65 -10.22
CA MET A 1 -7.91 17.27 -9.66
C MET A 1 -8.33 16.37 -8.51
N THR A 2 -7.99 16.73 -7.28
CA THR A 2 -8.27 15.91 -6.08
C THR A 2 -9.71 16.16 -5.65
N ASP A 3 -10.55 15.13 -5.77
CA ASP A 3 -11.97 15.22 -5.41
C ASP A 3 -12.09 15.31 -3.88
N LYS A 4 -12.55 16.47 -3.40
CA LYS A 4 -12.80 16.73 -1.99
C LYS A 4 -14.22 16.29 -1.68
N GLN A 5 -14.42 15.03 -1.29
CA GLN A 5 -15.61 14.65 -0.53
C GLN A 5 -15.41 13.32 0.21
N ASN A 6 -15.71 13.36 1.51
CA ASN A 6 -15.97 12.22 2.40
C ASN A 6 -14.83 11.25 2.66
N GLY A 7 -13.96 11.59 3.61
CA GLY A 7 -13.35 10.58 4.51
C GLY A 7 -12.52 9.47 3.88
N ASP A 8 -12.20 9.56 2.59
CA ASP A 8 -11.55 8.53 1.79
C ASP A 8 -10.47 9.18 0.92
N LEU A 9 -9.26 8.62 0.94
CA LEU A 9 -8.18 8.93 0.02
C LEU A 9 -8.21 7.91 -1.12
N THR A 10 -8.29 8.37 -2.36
CA THR A 10 -8.07 7.50 -3.54
C THR A 10 -6.73 7.84 -4.18
N ILE A 11 -5.84 6.85 -4.27
CA ILE A 11 -4.62 6.94 -5.06
C ILE A 11 -4.98 6.73 -6.53
N ILE A 12 -4.52 7.62 -7.40
CA ILE A 12 -4.89 7.63 -8.83
C ILE A 12 -3.70 7.27 -9.71
N GLN A 13 -2.48 7.62 -9.28
CA GLN A 13 -1.26 7.45 -10.06
C GLN A 13 -0.12 6.99 -9.15
N GLU A 14 0.82 6.21 -9.69
CA GLU A 14 2.04 5.78 -9.02
C GLU A 14 3.18 6.78 -9.30
N ASN A 15 3.04 8.01 -8.80
CA ASN A 15 4.08 9.03 -8.83
C ASN A 15 4.33 9.63 -7.43
N ASP A 16 5.44 10.32 -7.26
CA ASP A 16 5.69 11.05 -6.02
C ASP A 16 4.69 12.19 -5.89
N GLN A 17 3.91 12.18 -4.81
CA GLN A 17 2.82 13.14 -4.62
C GLN A 17 2.57 13.38 -3.12
N THR A 18 2.22 14.61 -2.77
CA THR A 18 1.72 14.93 -1.42
C THR A 18 0.23 15.26 -1.50
N TYR A 19 -0.55 14.64 -0.63
CA TYR A 19 -1.97 14.90 -0.46
C TYR A 19 -2.19 15.68 0.83
N HIS A 20 -3.01 16.73 0.74
CA HIS A 20 -3.49 17.48 1.90
C HIS A 20 -5.01 17.31 1.98
N LEU A 21 -5.47 16.67 3.06
CA LEU A 21 -6.86 16.36 3.32
C LEU A 21 -7.32 17.11 4.58
N ASP A 22 -8.62 17.39 4.64
CA ASP A 22 -9.30 17.77 5.87
C ASP A 22 -10.26 16.63 6.22
N ILE A 23 -10.05 16.00 7.36
CA ILE A 23 -10.88 14.89 7.86
C ILE A 23 -11.48 15.34 9.18
N ASN A 24 -12.78 15.66 9.17
CA ASN A 24 -13.52 16.17 10.33
C ASN A 24 -12.92 17.45 10.95
N GLY A 25 -12.45 18.38 10.12
CA GLY A 25 -11.83 19.63 10.56
C GLY A 25 -10.39 19.46 11.07
N GLN A 26 -9.78 18.30 10.83
CA GLN A 26 -8.40 18.01 11.20
C GLN A 26 -7.57 17.84 9.93
N ALA A 27 -6.45 18.56 9.86
CA ALA A 27 -5.54 18.49 8.74
C ALA A 27 -4.80 17.16 8.74
N VAL A 28 -4.74 16.52 7.57
CA VAL A 28 -4.01 15.28 7.32
C VAL A 28 -3.13 15.48 6.11
N THR A 29 -1.84 15.21 6.26
CA THR A 29 -0.88 15.22 5.14
C THR A 29 -0.40 13.80 4.87
N ILE A 30 -0.39 13.39 3.61
CA ILE A 30 0.04 12.06 3.19
C ILE A 30 1.06 12.23 2.08
N CYS A 31 2.28 11.76 2.34
CA CYS A 31 3.34 11.76 1.35
C CYS A 31 3.40 10.40 0.67
N GLN A 32 3.17 10.39 -0.64
CA GLN A 32 3.34 9.25 -1.52
C GLN A 32 4.72 9.29 -2.17
N ALA A 33 5.42 8.16 -2.14
CA ALA A 33 6.65 7.94 -2.88
C ALA A 33 6.56 6.62 -3.65
N CYS A 34 6.98 6.63 -4.91
CA CYS A 34 7.02 5.44 -5.77
C CYS A 34 8.46 5.15 -6.16
N ARG A 35 8.93 3.93 -5.92
CA ARG A 35 10.33 3.55 -6.20
C ARG A 35 10.40 2.21 -6.89
N GLN A 36 11.26 2.10 -7.88
CA GLN A 36 11.73 0.81 -8.36
C GLN A 36 12.82 0.34 -7.39
N ILE A 37 12.64 -0.83 -6.77
CA ILE A 37 13.61 -1.36 -5.80
C ILE A 37 14.66 -2.19 -6.55
N GLU A 38 14.22 -3.15 -7.36
CA GLU A 38 15.04 -4.08 -8.14
C GLU A 38 14.35 -4.41 -9.49
N ASP A 39 15.00 -5.22 -10.32
CA ASP A 39 14.45 -5.64 -11.61
C ASP A 39 13.15 -6.45 -11.44
N GLY A 40 12.05 -5.86 -11.89
CA GLY A 40 10.71 -6.44 -11.81
C GLY A 40 9.94 -6.07 -10.54
N TRP A 41 10.37 -5.06 -9.78
CA TRP A 41 9.75 -4.71 -8.50
C TRP A 41 9.58 -3.21 -8.32
N SER A 42 8.40 -2.80 -7.85
CA SER A 42 8.19 -1.44 -7.36
C SER A 42 7.53 -1.41 -5.99
N GLU A 43 7.76 -0.29 -5.29
CA GLU A 43 7.19 0.03 -4.00
C GLU A 43 6.43 1.35 -4.09
N LEU A 44 5.21 1.33 -3.57
CA LEU A 44 4.39 2.51 -3.29
C LEU A 44 4.38 2.70 -1.77
N THR A 45 4.97 3.79 -1.29
CA THR A 45 4.99 4.15 0.13
C THR A 45 4.06 5.33 0.39
N LEU A 46 3.18 5.21 1.38
CA LEU A 46 2.34 6.29 1.92
C LEU A 46 2.76 6.56 3.36
N THR A 47 3.26 7.77 3.63
CA THR A 47 3.64 8.22 4.97
C THR A 47 2.64 9.24 5.47
N PHE A 48 2.07 9.00 6.65
CA PHE A 48 0.99 9.79 7.19
C PHE A 48 1.49 10.77 8.26
N SER A 49 1.11 12.04 8.12
CA SER A 49 1.36 13.09 9.09
C SER A 49 0.03 13.67 9.54
N LEU A 50 -0.29 13.48 10.82
CA LEU A 50 -1.54 13.93 11.43
C LEU A 50 -1.28 14.48 12.83
N ASP A 51 -1.99 15.52 13.23
CA ASP A 51 -1.91 16.03 14.61
C ASP A 51 -2.66 15.14 15.60
N VAL A 52 -3.74 14.51 15.14
CA VAL A 52 -4.59 13.60 15.92
C VAL A 52 -4.89 12.33 15.11
N PRO A 53 -4.97 11.15 15.75
CA PRO A 53 -5.33 9.93 15.02
C PRO A 53 -6.73 10.02 14.39
N GLN A 54 -6.82 9.70 13.10
CA GLN A 54 -8.07 9.79 12.31
C GLN A 54 -8.40 8.46 11.65
N ARG A 55 -9.70 8.15 11.52
CA ARG A 55 -10.16 7.00 10.74
C ARG A 55 -10.61 7.46 9.36
N PHE A 56 -10.02 6.88 8.32
CA PHE A 56 -10.40 7.11 6.93
C PHE A 56 -9.98 5.93 6.06
N ASN A 57 -10.60 5.78 4.89
CA ASN A 57 -10.21 4.76 3.91
C ASN A 57 -9.06 5.25 3.03
N VAL A 58 -8.15 4.35 2.69
CA VAL A 58 -7.19 4.53 1.60
C VAL A 58 -7.50 3.49 0.52
N ARG A 59 -7.90 3.96 -0.65
CA ARG A 59 -8.13 3.15 -1.84
C ARG A 59 -6.92 3.20 -2.75
N VAL A 60 -6.27 2.06 -2.94
CA VAL A 60 -5.07 1.93 -3.79
C VAL A 60 -5.40 1.01 -4.97
N PRO A 61 -5.22 1.46 -6.22
CA PRO A 61 -5.38 0.60 -7.38
C PRO A 61 -4.27 -0.47 -7.37
N VAL A 62 -4.65 -1.74 -7.48
CA VAL A 62 -3.68 -2.80 -7.73
C VAL A 62 -3.46 -2.88 -9.25
N PRO A 63 -2.21 -2.75 -9.73
CA PRO A 63 -1.94 -2.79 -11.17
C PRO A 63 -2.47 -4.08 -11.82
N ALA A 64 -3.03 -3.97 -13.02
CA ALA A 64 -3.68 -5.10 -13.71
C ALA A 64 -2.67 -6.16 -14.19
N ASP A 65 -1.45 -5.74 -14.45
CA ASP A 65 -0.31 -6.50 -14.96
C ASP A 65 0.66 -6.94 -13.86
N CYS A 66 0.36 -6.65 -12.58
CA CYS A 66 1.17 -7.20 -11.49
C CYS A 66 0.99 -8.71 -11.39
N MET A 67 2.12 -9.43 -11.28
CA MET A 67 2.16 -10.88 -11.09
C MET A 67 1.94 -11.28 -9.64
N ASN A 68 2.35 -10.43 -8.72
CA ASN A 68 2.16 -10.61 -7.29
C ASN A 68 2.18 -9.27 -6.56
N ALA A 69 1.63 -9.24 -5.36
CA ALA A 69 1.67 -8.05 -4.52
C ALA A 69 1.49 -8.37 -3.05
N CYS A 70 2.05 -7.54 -2.18
CA CYS A 70 1.73 -7.53 -0.75
C CYS A 70 1.64 -6.11 -0.21
N ALA A 71 1.14 -5.98 1.02
CA ALA A 71 1.12 -4.70 1.74
C ALA A 71 1.68 -4.86 3.15
N THR A 72 2.39 -3.84 3.62
CA THR A 72 2.89 -3.75 5.00
C THR A 72 2.44 -2.45 5.66
N LEU A 73 2.20 -2.50 6.98
CA LEU A 73 1.96 -1.33 7.80
C LEU A 73 3.03 -1.27 8.87
N ASN A 74 3.77 -0.16 8.94
CA ASN A 74 4.85 0.05 9.90
C ASN A 74 5.89 -1.10 9.89
N GLY A 75 6.15 -1.65 8.69
CA GLY A 75 7.08 -2.76 8.48
C GLY A 75 6.54 -4.15 8.82
N GLN A 76 5.30 -4.27 9.30
CA GLN A 76 4.64 -5.56 9.55
C GLN A 76 3.75 -5.94 8.37
N LEU A 77 3.73 -7.23 8.01
CA LEU A 77 2.87 -7.72 6.94
C LEU A 77 1.39 -7.48 7.28
N LEU A 78 0.71 -6.70 6.44
CA LEU A 78 -0.71 -6.38 6.57
C LEU A 78 -1.56 -7.25 5.64
N ILE A 79 -1.16 -7.36 4.36
CA ILE A 79 -1.81 -8.22 3.37
C ILE A 79 -0.76 -9.07 2.69
N SER A 80 -0.99 -10.38 2.69
CA SER A 80 -0.09 -11.38 2.11
C SER A 80 -0.09 -11.36 0.58
N TRP A 81 0.90 -12.04 0.01
CA TRP A 81 1.00 -12.33 -1.42
C TRP A 81 -0.26 -13.05 -1.94
N PHE A 82 -0.74 -12.68 -3.13
CA PHE A 82 -1.89 -13.33 -3.76
C PHE A 82 -1.50 -14.51 -4.66
N SER A 83 -0.21 -14.70 -4.91
CA SER A 83 0.37 -15.84 -5.63
C SER A 83 1.53 -16.43 -4.82
N ASP A 84 1.73 -17.74 -4.95
CA ASP A 84 2.89 -18.45 -4.37
C ASP A 84 4.19 -18.11 -5.10
N VAL A 85 4.09 -17.51 -6.29
CA VAL A 85 5.24 -17.05 -7.08
C VAL A 85 5.74 -15.73 -6.51
N ILE A 86 6.65 -15.84 -5.54
CA ILE A 86 7.36 -14.70 -4.96
C ILE A 86 8.76 -14.68 -5.59
N PRO A 87 9.17 -13.61 -6.30
CA PRO A 87 10.51 -13.56 -6.86
C PRO A 87 11.57 -13.52 -5.75
N ALA A 88 12.79 -13.98 -6.07
CA ALA A 88 13.93 -13.81 -5.17
C ALA A 88 14.24 -12.32 -4.97
N GLY A 89 14.82 -11.95 -3.83
CA GLY A 89 15.19 -10.56 -3.53
C GLY A 89 14.22 -9.81 -2.61
N LEU A 90 13.18 -10.47 -2.07
CA LEU A 90 12.33 -9.86 -1.05
C LEU A 90 13.16 -9.21 0.07
N PRO A 91 12.81 -7.99 0.52
CA PRO A 91 13.29 -7.51 1.79
C PRO A 91 12.95 -8.56 2.86
N GLN A 92 13.97 -9.19 3.45
CA GLN A 92 13.84 -10.25 4.49
C GLN A 92 12.97 -9.83 5.69
N ALA A 93 12.60 -8.56 5.78
CA ALA A 93 11.87 -7.94 6.88
C ALA A 93 10.35 -8.12 6.84
N ILE A 94 9.74 -8.62 5.76
CA ILE A 94 8.28 -8.82 5.72
C ILE A 94 7.90 -10.09 6.48
N ARG A 95 7.96 -10.04 7.81
CA ARG A 95 7.53 -11.12 8.69
C ARG A 95 6.01 -11.05 8.86
N SER A 96 5.34 -12.17 8.62
CA SER A 96 3.94 -12.36 9.05
C SER A 96 3.89 -12.24 10.57
N GLY A 97 3.12 -11.28 11.09
CA GLY A 97 2.88 -11.12 12.53
C GLY A 97 1.92 -12.17 13.10
N CYS A 98 1.19 -12.88 12.24
CA CYS A 98 0.21 -13.90 12.61
C CYS A 98 0.53 -15.20 11.87
N GLN A 99 1.52 -15.95 12.33
CA GLN A 99 1.65 -17.35 11.95
C GLN A 99 1.11 -18.22 13.07
N GLU A 100 -0.08 -18.80 12.87
CA GLU A 100 -0.34 -20.09 13.50
C GLU A 100 -1.32 -20.99 12.74
N HIS A 101 -2.32 -20.48 11.99
CA HIS A 101 -3.25 -21.38 11.30
C HIS A 101 -3.81 -20.82 9.97
N GLY A 102 -3.42 -21.45 8.86
CA GLY A 102 -4.08 -21.29 7.55
C GLY A 102 -3.20 -20.71 6.44
N THR A 103 -3.46 -21.16 5.21
CA THR A 103 -2.88 -20.57 3.99
C THR A 103 -3.17 -19.06 3.99
N PRO A 104 -2.17 -18.19 3.82
CA PRO A 104 -2.38 -16.75 3.83
C PRO A 104 -3.32 -16.37 2.68
N TYR A 105 -4.54 -15.94 2.99
CA TYR A 105 -5.46 -15.40 1.99
C TYR A 105 -5.13 -13.93 1.75
N SER A 106 -4.84 -13.57 0.50
CA SER A 106 -4.69 -12.18 0.11
C SER A 106 -6.01 -11.58 -0.33
N THR A 107 -6.25 -10.33 0.05
CA THR A 107 -7.38 -9.53 -0.48
C THR A 107 -7.01 -8.76 -1.76
N LEU A 108 -5.73 -8.74 -2.12
CA LEU A 108 -5.23 -8.08 -3.33
C LEU A 108 -5.64 -8.89 -4.57
N ARG A 109 -6.07 -8.17 -5.60
CA ARG A 109 -6.38 -8.75 -6.90
C ARG A 109 -5.92 -7.80 -8.00
N PRO A 110 -5.13 -8.24 -8.99
CA PRO A 110 -4.73 -7.42 -10.12
C PRO A 110 -5.94 -6.74 -10.78
N GLY A 111 -5.81 -5.44 -11.05
CA GLY A 111 -6.83 -4.64 -11.73
C GLY A 111 -8.02 -4.23 -10.85
N LEU A 112 -8.06 -4.63 -9.58
CA LEU A 112 -9.07 -4.19 -8.62
C LEU A 112 -8.47 -3.27 -7.55
N PRO A 113 -9.21 -2.25 -7.09
CA PRO A 113 -8.73 -1.42 -6.00
C PRO A 113 -8.75 -2.17 -4.66
N GLN A 114 -7.68 -2.05 -3.89
CA GLN A 114 -7.63 -2.45 -2.49
C GLN A 114 -8.05 -1.28 -1.61
N ASN A 115 -9.02 -1.52 -0.73
CA ASN A 115 -9.46 -0.53 0.25
C ASN A 115 -8.85 -0.87 1.63
N ILE A 116 -8.23 0.10 2.28
CA ILE A 116 -7.57 -0.04 3.58
C ILE A 116 -8.20 0.97 4.54
N ASN A 117 -9.06 0.50 5.45
CA ASN A 117 -9.68 1.36 6.46
C ASN A 117 -9.03 1.13 7.82
N PHE A 118 -8.33 2.13 8.33
CA PHE A 118 -7.66 2.09 9.62
C PHE A 118 -7.91 3.36 10.40
N ARG A 119 -7.64 3.31 11.71
CA ARG A 119 -7.39 4.51 12.50
C ARG A 119 -5.90 4.84 12.39
N TRP A 120 -5.58 5.71 11.45
CA TRP A 120 -4.23 6.16 11.16
C TRP A 120 -3.70 7.05 12.27
N GLN A 121 -2.40 6.96 12.49
CA GLN A 121 -1.64 7.71 13.48
C GLN A 121 -0.49 8.44 12.81
N ASN A 122 0.01 9.48 13.50
CA ASN A 122 1.16 10.21 13.02
C ASN A 122 2.36 9.29 12.85
N GLY A 123 3.03 9.35 11.69
CA GLY A 123 4.18 8.50 11.37
C GLY A 123 3.83 7.10 10.88
N ASP A 124 2.54 6.75 10.76
CA ASP A 124 2.17 5.51 10.09
C ASP A 124 2.76 5.47 8.67
N CYS A 125 3.16 4.28 8.25
CA CYS A 125 3.79 4.04 6.96
C CYS A 125 3.18 2.78 6.33
N LEU A 126 2.32 2.99 5.33
CA LEU A 126 1.72 1.92 4.54
C LEU A 126 2.56 1.75 3.27
N ARG A 127 3.03 0.53 3.02
CA ARG A 127 3.76 0.20 1.80
C ARG A 127 3.07 -0.89 1.03
N PHE A 128 2.98 -0.73 -0.27
CA PHE A 128 2.62 -1.78 -1.20
C PHE A 128 3.83 -2.15 -2.03
N TYR A 129 3.98 -3.45 -2.28
CA TYR A 129 5.02 -4.02 -3.10
C TYR A 129 4.37 -4.68 -4.31
N TRP A 130 4.76 -4.24 -5.49
CA TRP A 130 4.28 -4.77 -6.77
C TRP A 130 5.39 -5.57 -7.43
N VAL A 131 5.03 -6.77 -7.87
CA VAL A 131 5.92 -7.65 -8.66
C VAL A 131 5.44 -7.64 -10.10
N TRP A 132 6.36 -7.38 -11.01
CA TRP A 132 6.11 -7.27 -12.44
C TRP A 132 6.72 -8.45 -13.21
N PRO A 133 6.19 -8.77 -14.39
CA PRO A 133 6.83 -9.73 -15.29
C PRO A 133 8.24 -9.24 -15.65
N GLN A 134 9.24 -10.10 -15.47
CA GLN A 134 10.56 -9.82 -16.03
C GLN A 134 10.46 -9.94 -17.55
N VAL A 135 10.86 -8.89 -18.25
CA VAL A 135 11.01 -8.95 -19.70
C VAL A 135 12.25 -9.80 -19.99
N ALA A 136 12.05 -11.02 -20.48
CA ALA A 136 13.16 -11.79 -21.04
C ALA A 136 13.65 -11.05 -22.30
N PHE A 137 14.85 -10.47 -22.22
CA PHE A 137 15.55 -9.92 -23.37
C PHE A 137 16.25 -11.03 -24.15
#